data_AF-A0A7X7QB50-F1
#
_entry.id   AF-A0A7X7QB50-F1
#
_cell.length_a   1.000
_cell.length_b   1.000
_cell.length_c   1.000
_cell.angle_alpha   90.00
_cell.angle_beta   90.00
_cell.angle_gamma   90.00
#
_symmetry.space_group_name_H-M   'P 1'
#
loop_
_entity.id
_entity.type
_entity.pdbx_description
1 polymer ?
#
loop_
_entity_poly.entity_id
_entity_poly.type
_entity_poly.pdbx_seq_one_letter_code
_entity_poly.pdbx_strand_id
1 'polypeptide(L)'
;MKRKRVVALVLALGLTLLVTSVAGASGPPVKYDRWIECSDIGQFQYSYEVPGAPIGSWSAYGNTIDIYVRTYDWNLFSWRATSGIGAVIVKTESETLGQRSNVWLYDPQSTGDIGLYGPGQLDIHSATFCWTGAPVCADETAWAAGSRYVRRGNWATYTPYVAGQTVVLYAGQTQQAGTVTFSAPVDGMVTITIALNSGWSFADVAENVKIQDYATAPSGNPSPGLFTWKGTASGSSFSIAVPENNFYGVHVDVALCQ
;
A
#
# COMPACT_ATOMS: atom_id res chain seq x y z
N MET A 1 38.76 63.81 11.51
CA MET A 1 37.51 63.03 11.37
C MET A 1 37.75 61.87 10.41
N LYS A 2 37.86 60.63 10.90
CA LYS A 2 38.08 59.43 10.09
C LYS A 2 36.72 58.80 9.73
N ARG A 3 36.31 58.86 8.46
CA ARG A 3 35.08 58.22 7.97
C ARG A 3 35.33 56.72 7.80
N LYS A 4 34.73 55.90 8.67
CA LYS A 4 34.65 54.44 8.51
C LYS A 4 33.63 54.15 7.40
N ARG A 5 34.06 53.43 6.36
CA ARG A 5 33.15 52.87 5.34
C ARG A 5 32.59 51.56 5.88
N VAL A 6 31.27 51.50 6.04
CA VAL A 6 30.53 50.28 6.39
C VAL A 6 30.36 49.49 5.10
N VAL A 7 30.90 48.27 5.07
CA VAL A 7 30.68 47.29 4.00
C VAL A 7 29.41 46.53 4.37
N ALA A 8 28.33 46.74 3.61
CA ALA A 8 27.10 45.95 3.74
C ALA A 8 27.25 44.66 2.94
N LEU A 9 27.29 43.53 3.65
CA LEU A 9 27.29 42.19 3.08
C LEU A 9 25.84 41.83 2.72
N VAL A 10 25.50 41.84 1.42
CA VAL A 10 24.19 41.38 0.94
C VAL A 10 24.25 39.86 0.84
N LEU A 11 23.63 39.17 1.80
CA LEU A 11 23.43 37.73 1.77
C LEU A 11 22.29 37.44 0.77
N ALA A 12 22.64 36.98 -0.42
CA ALA A 12 21.67 36.49 -1.40
C ALA A 12 21.15 35.12 -0.93
N LEU A 13 19.95 35.11 -0.34
CA LEU A 13 19.23 33.89 0.00
C LEU A 13 18.72 33.26 -1.31
N GLY A 14 19.46 32.29 -1.85
CA GLY A 14 19.06 31.50 -3.00
C GLY A 14 17.88 30.60 -2.64
N LEU A 15 16.66 31.09 -2.89
CA LEU A 15 15.45 30.29 -2.84
C LEU A 15 15.44 29.37 -4.07
N THR A 16 15.96 28.15 -3.91
CA THR A 16 15.84 27.09 -4.91
C THR A 16 14.36 26.68 -4.98
N LEU A 17 13.64 27.23 -5.97
CA LEU A 17 12.35 26.67 -6.37
C LEU A 17 12.60 25.26 -6.92
N LEU A 18 12.28 24.24 -6.11
CA LEU A 18 12.04 22.90 -6.61
C LEU A 18 10.78 22.97 -7.47
N VAL A 19 10.96 23.17 -8.78
CA VAL A 19 9.93 22.89 -9.77
C VAL A 19 9.74 21.39 -9.75
N THR A 20 8.83 20.91 -8.90
CA THR A 20 8.25 19.59 -9.09
C THR A 20 7.51 19.67 -10.42
N SER A 21 8.00 18.97 -11.43
CA SER A 21 7.28 18.79 -12.69
C SER A 21 5.97 18.10 -12.34
N VAL A 22 4.90 18.87 -12.20
CA VAL A 22 3.55 18.34 -12.22
C VAL A 22 3.41 17.82 -13.65
N ALA A 23 3.50 16.51 -13.83
CA ALA A 23 3.13 15.87 -15.08
C ALA A 23 1.71 16.38 -15.40
N GLY A 24 1.61 17.21 -16.44
CA GLY A 24 0.34 17.71 -16.92
C GLY A 24 -0.53 16.50 -17.27
N ALA A 25 -1.83 16.64 -17.02
CA ALA A 25 -2.80 15.59 -17.25
C ALA A 25 -2.59 14.92 -18.61
N SER A 26 -2.80 13.61 -18.68
CA SER A 26 -2.88 12.95 -19.99
C SER A 26 -3.91 13.69 -20.85
N GLY A 27 -3.71 13.64 -22.18
CA GLY A 27 -4.55 14.36 -23.13
C GLY A 27 -6.06 14.08 -22.96
N PRO A 28 -6.93 14.77 -23.72
CA PRO A 28 -8.37 14.55 -23.62
C PRO A 28 -8.72 13.06 -23.78
N PRO A 29 -9.71 12.54 -23.04
CA PRO A 29 -10.06 11.13 -23.13
C PRO A 29 -10.58 10.77 -24.51
N VAL A 30 -10.35 9.52 -24.91
CA VAL A 30 -11.09 8.88 -25.99
C VAL A 30 -12.48 8.52 -25.47
N LYS A 31 -13.52 8.93 -26.19
CA LYS A 31 -14.93 8.77 -25.76
C LYS A 31 -15.59 7.62 -26.51
N TYR A 32 -16.40 6.85 -25.79
CA TYR A 32 -17.17 5.73 -26.32
C TYR A 32 -18.63 5.82 -25.87
N ASP A 33 -19.54 5.51 -26.78
CA ASP A 33 -21.00 5.47 -26.54
C ASP A 33 -21.47 4.07 -26.08
N ARG A 34 -20.58 3.34 -25.42
CA ARG A 34 -20.82 2.07 -24.74
C ARG A 34 -19.80 1.91 -23.61
N TRP A 35 -20.03 0.95 -22.72
CA TRP A 35 -18.97 0.52 -21.80
C TRP A 35 -17.87 -0.21 -22.55
N ILE A 36 -16.64 0.08 -22.14
CA ILE A 36 -15.42 -0.45 -22.71
C ILE A 36 -14.64 -1.15 -21.60
N GLU A 37 -14.00 -2.26 -21.93
CA GLU A 37 -13.10 -2.98 -21.04
C GLU A 37 -11.64 -2.83 -21.47
N CYS A 38 -10.70 -3.16 -20.59
CA CYS A 38 -9.27 -3.09 -20.91
C CYS A 38 -8.91 -3.90 -22.17
N SER A 39 -9.59 -5.03 -22.41
CA SER A 39 -9.39 -5.89 -23.58
C SER A 39 -9.81 -5.27 -24.91
N ASP A 40 -10.67 -4.24 -24.90
CA ASP A 40 -11.09 -3.53 -26.13
C ASP A 40 -10.03 -2.52 -26.62
N ILE A 41 -9.17 -2.04 -25.72
CA ILE A 41 -8.30 -0.86 -25.97
C ILE A 41 -6.80 -1.17 -25.92
N GLY A 42 -6.41 -2.40 -25.57
CA GLY A 42 -5.02 -2.79 -25.55
C GLY A 42 -4.76 -4.19 -25.01
N GLN A 43 -3.50 -4.61 -25.07
CA GLN A 43 -3.02 -5.84 -24.44
C GLN A 43 -2.52 -5.51 -23.04
N PHE A 44 -3.46 -5.35 -22.10
CA PHE A 44 -3.17 -5.20 -20.68
C PHE A 44 -3.17 -6.58 -20.02
N GLN A 45 -2.19 -6.85 -19.16
CA GLN A 45 -2.12 -8.11 -18.41
C GLN A 45 -3.11 -8.13 -17.23
N TYR A 46 -3.37 -6.95 -16.66
CA TYR A 46 -4.17 -6.80 -15.45
C TYR A 46 -5.20 -5.68 -15.61
N SER A 47 -6.34 -5.88 -14.96
CA SER A 47 -7.40 -4.88 -14.85
C SER A 47 -8.03 -4.94 -13.47
N TYR A 48 -8.37 -3.79 -12.91
CA TYR A 48 -9.13 -3.72 -11.66
C TYR A 48 -10.19 -2.63 -11.74
N GLU A 49 -11.43 -2.99 -11.43
CA GLU A 49 -12.58 -2.09 -11.47
C GLU A 49 -12.97 -1.65 -10.05
N VAL A 50 -13.02 -0.33 -9.85
CA VAL A 50 -13.51 0.30 -8.63
C VAL A 50 -14.95 0.76 -8.86
N PRO A 51 -15.95 0.20 -8.17
CA PRO A 51 -17.34 0.58 -8.34
C PRO A 51 -17.68 1.91 -7.63
N GLY A 52 -18.65 2.64 -8.15
CA GLY A 52 -19.24 3.85 -7.57
C GLY A 52 -18.34 5.08 -7.62
N ALA A 53 -18.54 5.99 -6.65
CA ALA A 53 -17.69 7.16 -6.44
C ALA A 53 -16.32 6.69 -5.91
N PRO A 54 -15.27 6.63 -6.75
CA PRO A 54 -14.18 5.67 -6.55
C PRO A 54 -13.15 6.09 -5.48
N ILE A 55 -13.50 6.99 -4.56
CA ILE A 55 -12.60 7.57 -3.57
C ILE A 55 -12.15 6.52 -2.54
N GLY A 56 -10.85 6.37 -2.37
CA GLY A 56 -10.27 5.40 -1.44
C GLY A 56 -8.93 4.87 -1.92
N SER A 57 -8.42 3.87 -1.21
CA SER A 57 -7.22 3.12 -1.58
C SER A 57 -7.61 1.69 -1.90
N TRP A 58 -7.17 1.18 -3.05
CA TRP A 58 -7.59 -0.10 -3.59
C TRP A 58 -6.38 -0.88 -4.09
N SER A 59 -6.22 -2.13 -3.64
CA SER A 59 -5.06 -2.95 -4.02
C SER A 59 -5.50 -4.17 -4.81
N ALA A 60 -4.86 -4.41 -5.95
CA ALA A 60 -5.05 -5.61 -6.75
C ALA A 60 -3.78 -5.97 -7.50
N TYR A 61 -3.46 -7.27 -7.53
CA TYR A 61 -2.28 -7.80 -8.24
C TYR A 61 -0.97 -7.05 -7.90
N GLY A 62 -0.78 -6.66 -6.64
CA GLY A 62 0.42 -5.92 -6.21
C GLY A 62 0.44 -4.42 -6.55
N ASN A 63 -0.58 -3.89 -7.23
CA ASN A 63 -0.72 -2.47 -7.50
C ASN A 63 -1.75 -1.85 -6.55
N THR A 64 -1.35 -0.85 -5.78
CA THR A 64 -2.25 -0.05 -4.93
C THR A 64 -2.56 1.26 -5.64
N ILE A 65 -3.85 1.52 -5.81
CA ILE A 65 -4.42 2.67 -6.50
C ILE A 65 -5.14 3.54 -5.47
N ASP A 66 -4.61 4.74 -5.24
CA ASP A 66 -5.20 5.77 -4.39
C ASP A 66 -5.99 6.74 -5.26
N ILE A 67 -7.30 6.84 -5.03
CA ILE A 67 -8.22 7.71 -5.76
C ILE A 67 -8.75 8.77 -4.80
N TYR A 68 -8.64 10.02 -5.20
CA TYR A 68 -8.94 11.16 -4.33
C TYR A 68 -9.44 12.36 -5.13
N VAL A 69 -10.29 13.15 -4.50
CA VAL A 69 -10.84 14.38 -5.08
C VAL A 69 -9.90 15.55 -4.76
N ARG A 70 -9.56 16.38 -5.76
CA ARG A 70 -8.82 17.63 -5.56
C ARG A 70 -9.71 18.88 -5.61
N THR A 71 -10.89 18.79 -6.20
CA THR A 71 -11.79 19.93 -6.46
C THR A 71 -13.22 19.57 -6.06
N TYR A 72 -13.94 20.51 -5.44
CA TYR A 72 -15.34 20.34 -5.02
C TYR A 72 -16.34 20.18 -6.19
N ASP A 73 -15.86 20.19 -7.43
CA ASP A 73 -16.65 19.89 -8.61
C ASP A 73 -16.89 18.39 -8.66
N TRP A 74 -18.12 18.03 -8.31
CA TRP A 74 -18.64 16.67 -8.34
C TRP A 74 -18.38 16.10 -9.74
N ASN A 75 -17.68 14.95 -9.79
CA ASN A 75 -17.37 14.15 -10.98
C ASN A 75 -15.96 14.32 -11.58
N LEU A 76 -15.06 15.06 -10.93
CA LEU A 76 -13.62 14.95 -11.19
C LEU A 76 -12.91 14.17 -10.08
N PHE A 77 -12.01 13.26 -10.47
CA PHE A 77 -11.09 12.59 -9.55
C PHE A 77 -9.65 12.64 -10.04
N SER A 78 -8.74 12.45 -9.10
CA SER A 78 -7.32 12.22 -9.32
C SER A 78 -6.97 10.84 -8.81
N TRP A 79 -5.91 10.26 -9.34
CA TRP A 79 -5.42 8.98 -8.87
C TRP A 79 -3.89 8.95 -8.80
N ARG A 80 -3.39 8.02 -7.99
CA ARG A 80 -1.98 7.61 -7.91
C ARG A 80 -1.94 6.10 -7.82
N ALA A 81 -0.88 5.49 -8.33
CA ALA A 81 -0.69 4.05 -8.27
C ALA A 81 0.75 3.72 -7.86
N THR A 82 0.95 2.58 -7.19
CA THR A 82 2.29 2.06 -6.89
C THR A 82 3.00 1.54 -8.13
N SER A 83 2.26 1.26 -9.19
CA SER A 83 2.79 0.74 -10.46
C SER A 83 2.19 1.48 -11.63
N GLY A 84 2.87 1.45 -12.77
CA GLY A 84 2.41 2.13 -13.98
C GLY A 84 1.03 1.64 -14.40
N ILE A 85 0.12 2.57 -14.68
CA ILE A 85 -1.18 2.35 -15.31
C ILE A 85 -1.08 2.78 -16.75
N GLY A 86 -1.48 1.90 -17.66
CA GLY A 86 -1.49 2.15 -19.11
C GLY A 86 -2.83 2.66 -19.63
N ALA A 87 -3.93 2.43 -18.90
CA ALA A 87 -5.20 3.09 -19.19
C ALA A 87 -6.09 3.25 -17.94
N VAL A 88 -6.91 4.30 -17.94
CA VAL A 88 -8.04 4.44 -17.00
C VAL A 88 -9.33 4.63 -17.81
N ILE A 89 -10.32 3.79 -17.52
CA ILE A 89 -11.65 3.80 -18.12
C ILE A 89 -12.63 4.29 -17.06
N VAL A 90 -13.33 5.39 -17.33
CA VAL A 90 -14.38 5.90 -16.44
C VAL A 90 -15.73 5.64 -17.08
N LYS A 91 -16.53 4.78 -16.46
CA LYS A 91 -17.84 4.34 -16.95
C LYS A 91 -18.93 5.16 -16.28
N THR A 92 -19.92 5.58 -17.06
CA THR A 92 -21.15 6.19 -16.56
C THR A 92 -22.35 5.52 -17.20
N GLU A 93 -23.50 5.63 -16.54
CA GLU A 93 -24.79 5.17 -17.05
C GLU A 93 -25.87 6.17 -16.66
N SER A 94 -26.77 6.48 -17.61
CA SER A 94 -27.93 7.33 -17.38
C SER A 94 -29.07 6.86 -18.27
N GLU A 95 -30.30 7.03 -17.80
CA GLU A 95 -31.52 6.76 -18.58
C GLU A 95 -31.53 7.50 -19.93
N THR A 96 -30.93 8.69 -20.00
CA THR A 96 -30.97 9.55 -21.20
C THR A 96 -29.82 9.28 -22.17
N LEU A 97 -28.65 8.91 -21.66
CA LEU A 97 -27.43 8.80 -22.46
C LEU A 97 -26.95 7.35 -22.64
N GLY A 98 -27.57 6.40 -21.94
CA GLY A 98 -27.15 5.01 -21.90
C GLY A 98 -25.79 4.83 -21.22
N GLN A 99 -25.16 3.72 -21.53
CA GLN A 99 -23.82 3.36 -21.08
C GLN A 99 -22.76 4.09 -21.90
N ARG A 100 -21.80 4.75 -21.24
CA ARG A 100 -20.70 5.46 -21.91
C ARG A 100 -19.39 5.28 -21.18
N SER A 101 -18.28 5.53 -21.88
CA SER A 101 -16.94 5.50 -21.29
C SER A 101 -16.03 6.62 -21.79
N ASN A 102 -15.24 7.17 -20.88
CA ASN A 102 -14.08 7.99 -21.19
C ASN A 102 -12.83 7.18 -20.89
N VAL A 103 -11.88 7.14 -21.83
CA VAL A 103 -10.65 6.35 -21.72
C VAL A 103 -9.44 7.28 -21.82
N TRP A 104 -8.60 7.26 -20.79
CA TRP A 104 -7.28 7.86 -20.81
C TRP A 104 -6.25 6.77 -21.05
N LEU A 105 -5.34 6.99 -22.01
CA LEU A 105 -4.24 6.08 -22.35
C LEU A 105 -2.92 6.73 -21.95
N TYR A 106 -2.01 5.93 -21.41
CA TYR A 106 -0.71 6.37 -20.92
C TYR A 106 0.40 5.55 -21.58
N ASP A 107 1.22 6.21 -22.39
CA ASP A 107 2.44 5.64 -22.97
C ASP A 107 3.61 6.65 -22.83
N PRO A 108 4.61 6.37 -21.98
CA PRO A 108 4.71 5.21 -21.10
C PRO A 108 3.61 5.18 -20.01
N GLN A 109 3.40 4.03 -19.38
CA GLN A 109 2.45 3.88 -18.28
C GLN A 109 2.75 4.89 -17.16
N SER A 110 1.71 5.49 -16.57
CA SER A 110 1.82 6.56 -15.56
C SER A 110 1.53 6.06 -14.16
N THR A 111 2.14 6.66 -13.13
CA THR A 111 1.82 6.37 -11.72
C THR A 111 0.83 7.37 -11.11
N GLY A 112 0.25 8.25 -11.92
CA GLY A 112 -0.82 9.14 -11.47
C GLY A 112 -1.34 10.05 -12.58
N ASP A 113 -2.54 10.56 -12.35
CA ASP A 113 -3.14 11.59 -13.18
C ASP A 113 -4.17 12.39 -12.36
N ILE A 114 -4.59 13.53 -12.89
CA ILE A 114 -5.53 14.44 -12.25
C ILE A 114 -6.64 14.84 -13.23
N GLY A 115 -7.85 15.07 -12.70
CA GLY A 115 -8.95 15.64 -13.45
C GLY A 115 -9.64 14.66 -14.40
N LEU A 116 -9.66 13.38 -14.06
CA LEU A 116 -10.44 12.37 -14.79
C LEU A 116 -11.92 12.52 -14.44
N TYR A 117 -12.81 12.25 -15.41
CA TYR A 117 -14.25 12.49 -15.26
C TYR A 117 -15.12 11.52 -16.04
N GLY A 118 -16.36 11.31 -15.58
CA GLY A 118 -17.33 10.49 -16.28
C GLY A 118 -17.86 11.15 -17.57
N PRO A 119 -18.19 10.38 -18.63
CA PRO A 119 -18.87 10.92 -19.81
C PRO A 119 -20.11 11.74 -19.45
N GLY A 120 -20.26 12.89 -20.11
CA GLY A 120 -21.40 13.79 -19.88
C GLY A 120 -21.39 14.51 -18.53
N GLN A 121 -20.28 14.45 -17.77
CA GLN A 121 -20.22 14.91 -16.38
C GLN A 121 -21.28 14.24 -15.48
N LEU A 122 -21.65 13.01 -15.82
CA LEU A 122 -22.54 12.17 -15.03
C LEU A 122 -21.81 11.54 -13.85
N ASP A 123 -22.59 11.03 -12.91
CA ASP A 123 -22.09 10.23 -11.79
C ASP A 123 -21.34 9.01 -12.31
N ILE A 124 -20.17 8.78 -11.71
CA ILE A 124 -19.29 7.67 -12.06
C ILE A 124 -19.94 6.37 -11.57
N HIS A 125 -20.23 5.47 -12.53
CA HIS A 125 -20.65 4.11 -12.22
C HIS A 125 -19.45 3.29 -11.73
N SER A 126 -18.32 3.41 -12.43
CA SER A 126 -17.06 2.78 -12.02
C SER A 126 -15.85 3.37 -12.73
N ALA A 127 -14.67 3.12 -12.15
CA ALA A 127 -13.37 3.41 -12.77
C ALA A 127 -12.55 2.13 -12.87
N THR A 128 -12.17 1.74 -14.09
CA THR A 128 -11.34 0.56 -14.37
C THR A 128 -9.92 1.00 -14.71
N PHE A 129 -8.94 0.42 -14.02
CA PHE A 129 -7.51 0.67 -14.23
C PHE A 129 -6.92 -0.51 -14.98
N CYS A 130 -6.17 -0.25 -16.05
CA CYS A 130 -5.56 -1.26 -16.91
C CYS A 130 -4.03 -1.10 -16.91
N TRP A 131 -3.28 -2.19 -16.74
CA TRP A 131 -1.82 -2.13 -16.76
C TRP A 131 -1.14 -3.42 -17.21
N THR A 132 0.12 -3.29 -17.58
CA THR A 132 1.01 -4.40 -17.94
C THR A 132 2.25 -4.34 -17.06
N GLY A 133 2.77 -5.50 -16.64
CA GLY A 133 3.92 -5.55 -15.74
C GLY A 133 3.58 -5.05 -14.34
N ALA A 134 2.48 -5.56 -13.75
CA ALA A 134 2.29 -5.48 -12.31
C ALA A 134 3.59 -5.89 -11.60
N PRO A 135 3.96 -5.24 -10.48
CA PRO A 135 5.15 -5.59 -9.74
C PRO A 135 5.02 -7.08 -9.42
N VAL A 136 6.02 -7.85 -9.83
CA VAL A 136 6.02 -9.28 -9.55
C VAL A 136 6.25 -9.38 -8.05
N CYS A 137 5.17 -9.60 -7.31
CA CYS A 137 5.25 -9.76 -5.88
C CYS A 137 5.86 -11.14 -5.59
N ALA A 138 7.01 -11.14 -4.92
CA ALA A 138 7.61 -12.36 -4.43
C ALA A 138 7.17 -12.57 -2.99
N ASP A 139 6.43 -13.66 -2.75
CA ASP A 139 6.06 -14.08 -1.40
C ASP A 139 7.31 -14.42 -0.59
N GLU A 140 7.28 -14.05 0.68
CA GLU A 140 8.38 -14.26 1.61
C GLU A 140 7.84 -14.49 3.02
N THR A 141 8.60 -15.22 3.82
CA THR A 141 8.28 -15.45 5.23
C THR A 141 8.94 -14.37 6.09
N ALA A 142 8.19 -13.76 7.01
CA ALA A 142 8.70 -12.76 7.94
C ALA A 142 8.50 -13.10 9.42
N TRP A 143 9.47 -12.73 10.24
CA TRP A 143 9.45 -12.92 11.69
C TRP A 143 9.86 -11.65 12.45
N ALA A 144 9.19 -11.38 13.56
CA ALA A 144 9.59 -10.29 14.46
C ALA A 144 10.97 -10.55 15.04
N ALA A 145 11.80 -9.51 15.10
CA ALA A 145 13.17 -9.61 15.57
C ALA A 145 13.22 -10.12 17.02
N GLY A 146 14.15 -11.04 17.28
CA GLY A 146 14.27 -11.70 18.57
C GLY A 146 15.28 -12.84 18.57
N SER A 147 15.19 -13.70 19.58
CA SER A 147 16.05 -14.88 19.71
C SER A 147 15.53 -16.02 18.83
N ARG A 148 16.43 -16.84 18.29
CA ARG A 148 16.02 -18.01 17.48
C ARG A 148 15.40 -19.11 18.34
N TYR A 149 14.35 -19.73 17.83
CA TYR A 149 13.74 -20.95 18.39
C TYR A 149 14.73 -22.13 18.48
N VAL A 150 15.58 -22.28 17.46
CA VAL A 150 16.63 -23.30 17.38
C VAL A 150 17.93 -22.71 16.87
N ARG A 151 19.06 -23.32 17.25
CA ARG A 151 20.39 -22.89 16.81
C ARG A 151 20.70 -23.21 15.34
N ARG A 152 20.14 -24.29 14.79
CA ARG A 152 20.43 -24.78 13.44
C ARG A 152 19.13 -25.20 12.75
N GLY A 153 19.05 -24.99 11.43
CA GLY A 153 17.86 -25.28 10.64
C GLY A 153 17.01 -24.03 10.48
N ASN A 154 15.74 -24.09 10.89
CA ASN A 154 14.78 -22.99 10.74
C ASN A 154 15.30 -21.70 11.39
N TRP A 155 14.97 -20.56 10.79
CA TRP A 155 15.43 -19.24 11.24
C TRP A 155 14.39 -18.48 12.07
N ALA A 156 13.29 -19.12 12.47
CA ALA A 156 12.22 -18.48 13.23
C ALA A 156 12.73 -17.88 14.54
N THR A 157 12.15 -16.75 14.91
CA THR A 157 12.50 -15.98 16.10
C THR A 157 11.30 -15.75 17.01
N TYR A 158 11.57 -15.63 18.31
CA TYR A 158 10.62 -15.15 19.30
C TYR A 158 11.16 -13.89 19.97
N THR A 159 10.25 -13.00 20.32
CA THR A 159 10.57 -11.69 20.92
C THR A 159 10.20 -11.72 22.39
N PRO A 160 11.12 -11.41 23.33
CA PRO A 160 10.78 -11.12 24.71
C PRO A 160 9.84 -9.93 24.80
N TYR A 161 8.77 -10.05 25.58
CA TYR A 161 7.80 -8.99 25.73
C TYR A 161 8.32 -7.87 26.63
N VAL A 162 8.26 -6.64 26.13
CA VAL A 162 8.37 -5.42 26.92
C VAL A 162 7.25 -4.49 26.48
N ALA A 163 6.46 -4.00 27.43
CA ALA A 163 5.35 -3.09 27.17
C ALA A 163 5.81 -1.84 26.38
N GLY A 164 5.12 -1.53 25.29
CA GLY A 164 5.42 -0.40 24.41
C GLY A 164 6.60 -0.62 23.45
N GLN A 165 7.25 -1.78 23.49
CA GLN A 165 8.39 -2.05 22.62
C GLN A 165 7.96 -2.19 21.16
N THR A 166 8.80 -1.66 20.27
CA THR A 166 8.73 -1.92 18.83
C THR A 166 10.00 -2.64 18.39
N VAL A 167 9.83 -3.71 17.61
CA VAL A 167 10.92 -4.47 17.00
C VAL A 167 10.76 -4.52 15.48
N VAL A 168 11.86 -4.81 14.79
CA VAL A 168 11.84 -4.95 13.34
C VAL A 168 11.12 -6.24 12.92
N LEU A 169 10.37 -6.21 11.83
CA LEU A 169 9.87 -7.40 11.13
C LEU A 169 10.82 -7.72 9.99
N TYR A 170 11.49 -8.88 10.04
CA TYR A 170 12.43 -9.31 9.01
C TYR A 170 11.82 -10.37 8.10
N ALA A 171 11.74 -10.08 6.81
CA ALA A 171 11.42 -11.02 5.75
C ALA A 171 12.70 -11.66 5.18
N GLY A 172 12.65 -12.95 4.84
CA GLY A 172 13.78 -13.64 4.23
C GLY A 172 15.07 -13.54 5.06
N GLN A 173 14.95 -13.61 6.38
CA GLN A 173 16.00 -13.47 7.40
C GLN A 173 16.60 -12.06 7.60
N THR A 174 16.72 -11.23 6.56
CA THR A 174 17.49 -9.98 6.66
C THR A 174 16.78 -8.74 6.11
N GLN A 175 15.70 -8.89 5.34
CA GLN A 175 15.03 -7.77 4.71
C GLN A 175 14.05 -7.11 5.69
N GLN A 176 14.16 -5.81 5.90
CA GLN A 176 13.27 -5.10 6.81
C GLN A 176 11.91 -4.83 6.14
N ALA A 177 10.96 -5.74 6.38
CA ALA A 177 9.60 -5.67 5.82
C ALA A 177 8.69 -4.71 6.59
N GLY A 178 9.00 -4.41 7.85
CA GLY A 178 8.17 -3.54 8.67
C GLY A 178 8.60 -3.52 10.13
N THR A 179 7.63 -3.27 11.00
CA THR A 179 7.79 -3.29 12.46
C THR A 179 6.64 -4.02 13.15
N VAL A 180 6.93 -4.52 14.35
CA VAL A 180 5.94 -5.10 15.27
C VAL A 180 6.00 -4.35 16.59
N THR A 181 4.88 -3.78 17.01
CA THR A 181 4.75 -3.02 18.26
C THR A 181 3.87 -3.79 19.24
N PHE A 182 4.34 -3.94 20.47
CA PHE A 182 3.59 -4.57 21.56
C PHE A 182 3.08 -3.49 22.51
N SER A 183 1.77 -3.38 22.70
CA SER A 183 1.20 -2.38 23.62
C SER A 183 1.52 -2.69 25.09
N ALA A 184 1.23 -1.74 25.98
CA ALA A 184 1.01 -2.07 27.38
C ALA A 184 -0.23 -2.97 27.52
N PRO A 185 -0.28 -3.86 28.53
CA PRO A 185 -1.41 -4.76 28.70
C PRO A 185 -2.63 -3.96 29.21
N VAL A 186 -3.80 -4.28 28.67
CA VAL A 186 -5.10 -3.79 29.14
C VAL A 186 -5.98 -5.00 29.36
N ASP A 187 -6.51 -5.16 30.58
CA ASP A 187 -7.31 -6.32 30.99
C ASP A 187 -6.63 -7.68 30.70
N GLY A 188 -5.31 -7.73 30.89
CA GLY A 188 -4.50 -8.93 30.66
C GLY A 188 -4.27 -9.26 29.18
N MET A 189 -4.56 -8.33 28.27
CA MET A 189 -4.36 -8.48 26.83
C MET A 189 -3.34 -7.47 26.31
N VAL A 190 -2.46 -7.91 25.42
CA VAL A 190 -1.51 -7.08 24.68
C VAL A 190 -1.97 -6.97 23.23
N THR A 191 -2.08 -5.76 22.73
CA THR A 191 -2.30 -5.50 21.30
C THR A 191 -0.96 -5.53 20.59
N ILE A 192 -0.84 -6.43 19.61
CA ILE A 192 0.31 -6.52 18.72
C ILE A 192 -0.08 -5.86 17.41
N THR A 193 0.66 -4.83 17.02
CA THR A 193 0.45 -4.09 15.77
C THR A 193 1.61 -4.33 14.82
N ILE A 194 1.31 -4.82 13.63
CA ILE A 194 2.24 -5.00 12.53
C ILE A 194 2.03 -3.85 11.56
N ALA A 195 3.11 -3.15 11.20
CA ALA A 195 3.11 -2.12 10.17
C ALA A 195 4.17 -2.44 9.12
N LEU A 196 3.76 -2.55 7.85
CA LEU A 196 4.63 -2.87 6.74
C LEU A 196 5.24 -1.61 6.12
N ASN A 197 6.49 -1.72 5.70
CA ASN A 197 7.19 -0.68 4.97
C ASN A 197 6.66 -0.56 3.53
N SER A 198 6.89 0.60 2.91
CA SER A 198 6.61 0.78 1.48
C SER A 198 7.26 -0.32 0.64
N GLY A 199 6.53 -0.84 -0.36
CA GLY A 199 6.93 -1.96 -1.20
C GLY A 199 6.57 -3.34 -0.65
N TRP A 200 6.20 -3.44 0.63
CA TRP A 200 5.73 -4.68 1.25
C TRP A 200 4.21 -4.67 1.42
N SER A 201 3.60 -5.83 1.20
CA SER A 201 2.20 -6.11 1.54
C SER A 201 2.09 -7.41 2.33
N PHE A 202 0.95 -7.64 2.97
CA PHE A 202 0.62 -8.99 3.40
C PHE A 202 0.42 -9.88 2.17
N ALA A 203 0.91 -11.12 2.22
CA ALA A 203 0.71 -12.07 1.14
C ALA A 203 -0.79 -12.41 1.02
N ASP A 204 -1.27 -12.62 -0.20
CA ASP A 204 -2.68 -12.92 -0.50
C ASP A 204 -2.99 -14.41 -0.23
N VAL A 205 -2.82 -14.80 1.03
CA VAL A 205 -3.08 -16.14 1.55
C VAL A 205 -3.88 -16.04 2.84
N ALA A 206 -4.75 -17.01 3.08
CA ALA A 206 -5.49 -17.09 4.33
C ALA A 206 -4.54 -17.26 5.53
N GLU A 207 -4.92 -16.67 6.67
CA GLU A 207 -4.14 -16.70 7.91
C GLU A 207 -2.72 -16.13 7.75
N ASN A 208 -2.48 -15.12 6.91
CA ASN A 208 -1.16 -14.52 6.67
C ASN A 208 -0.51 -13.86 7.91
N VAL A 209 -1.21 -13.74 9.04
CA VAL A 209 -0.65 -13.36 10.35
C VAL A 209 -0.86 -14.49 11.34
N LYS A 210 0.21 -14.94 12.00
CA LYS A 210 0.22 -16.07 12.94
C LYS A 210 1.04 -15.69 14.18
N ILE A 211 0.41 -15.72 15.35
CA ILE A 211 1.00 -15.31 16.63
C ILE A 211 0.83 -16.39 17.68
N GLN A 212 1.90 -16.65 18.43
CA GLN A 212 1.90 -17.55 19.57
C GLN A 212 2.52 -16.86 20.77
N ASP A 213 1.82 -16.88 21.90
CA ASP A 213 2.34 -16.42 23.19
C ASP A 213 2.98 -17.57 23.97
N TYR A 214 3.95 -17.24 24.82
CA TYR A 214 4.67 -18.19 25.66
C TYR A 214 5.03 -17.63 27.04
N ALA A 215 4.79 -18.43 28.08
CA ALA A 215 5.19 -18.13 29.46
C ALA A 215 6.70 -18.31 29.71
N THR A 216 7.34 -19.19 28.95
CA THR A 216 8.78 -19.43 28.99
C THR A 216 9.35 -19.32 27.60
N ALA A 217 10.63 -18.99 27.48
CA ALA A 217 11.28 -18.89 26.18
C ALA A 217 11.11 -20.23 25.41
N PRO A 218 10.52 -20.21 24.22
CA PRO A 218 10.26 -21.44 23.49
C PRO A 218 11.56 -22.06 22.99
N SER A 219 11.54 -23.38 22.80
CA SER A 219 12.64 -24.15 22.21
C SER A 219 12.10 -25.20 21.25
N GLY A 220 12.95 -25.67 20.34
CA GLY A 220 12.52 -26.56 19.26
C GLY A 220 11.92 -25.76 18.10
N ASN A 221 11.46 -26.44 17.04
CA ASN A 221 10.84 -25.75 15.93
C ASN A 221 9.54 -25.08 16.38
N PRO A 222 9.17 -23.90 15.84
CA PRO A 222 7.77 -23.48 15.92
C PRO A 222 6.90 -24.59 15.32
N SER A 223 5.62 -24.63 15.69
CA SER A 223 4.68 -25.64 15.19
C SER A 223 3.86 -25.06 14.04
N PRO A 224 4.24 -25.27 12.75
CA PRO A 224 3.45 -24.85 11.61
C PRO A 224 1.98 -25.31 11.75
N GLY A 225 1.05 -24.38 11.54
CA GLY A 225 -0.39 -24.64 11.59
C GLY A 225 -1.04 -24.61 12.98
N LEU A 226 -0.26 -24.67 14.06
CA LEU A 226 -0.76 -24.76 15.45
C LEU A 226 -0.67 -23.45 16.24
N PHE A 227 -0.45 -22.32 15.57
CA PHE A 227 -0.50 -21.01 16.21
C PHE A 227 -1.89 -20.73 16.76
N THR A 228 -1.99 -20.34 18.04
CA THR A 228 -3.27 -20.06 18.69
C THR A 228 -3.97 -18.84 18.09
N TRP A 229 -3.22 -17.78 17.79
CA TRP A 229 -3.77 -16.50 17.36
C TRP A 229 -3.46 -16.28 15.88
N LYS A 230 -4.47 -16.06 15.07
CA LYS A 230 -4.31 -15.92 13.62
C LYS A 230 -5.23 -14.85 13.06
N GLY A 231 -4.85 -14.29 11.93
CA GLY A 231 -5.68 -13.36 11.17
C GLY A 231 -5.31 -13.35 9.70
N THR A 232 -6.26 -12.92 8.87
CA THR A 232 -6.01 -12.55 7.48
C THR A 232 -6.00 -11.04 7.39
N ALA A 233 -4.83 -10.48 7.12
CA ALA A 233 -4.59 -9.06 6.99
C ALA A 233 -4.54 -8.64 5.51
N SER A 234 -4.88 -7.39 5.24
CA SER A 234 -4.74 -6.73 3.94
C SER A 234 -4.21 -5.32 4.14
N GLY A 235 -3.71 -4.68 3.08
CA GLY A 235 -3.12 -3.35 3.17
C GLY A 235 -1.74 -3.37 3.82
N SER A 236 -1.41 -2.36 4.63
CA SER A 236 -0.08 -2.14 5.20
C SER A 236 -0.01 -2.21 6.74
N SER A 237 -1.13 -2.45 7.42
CA SER A 237 -1.17 -2.54 8.88
C SER A 237 -2.20 -3.55 9.35
N PHE A 238 -1.90 -4.22 10.47
CA PHE A 238 -2.78 -5.17 11.13
C PHE A 238 -2.57 -5.15 12.64
N SER A 239 -3.65 -5.28 13.41
CA SER A 239 -3.58 -5.38 14.87
C SER A 239 -4.41 -6.55 15.38
N ILE A 240 -3.90 -7.24 16.39
CA ILE A 240 -4.61 -8.31 17.09
C ILE A 240 -4.30 -8.24 18.60
N ALA A 241 -5.31 -8.47 19.43
CA ALA A 241 -5.16 -8.60 20.87
C ALA A 241 -4.93 -10.06 21.24
N VAL A 242 -3.89 -10.33 22.02
CA VAL A 242 -3.53 -11.65 22.55
C VAL A 242 -3.30 -11.56 24.07
N PRO A 243 -3.41 -12.65 24.84
CA PRO A 243 -3.11 -12.63 26.26
C PRO A 243 -1.69 -12.16 26.54
N GLU A 244 -1.53 -11.40 27.62
CA GLU A 244 -0.22 -10.99 28.10
C GLU A 244 0.62 -12.21 28.48
N ASN A 245 1.81 -12.30 27.89
CA ASN A 245 2.78 -13.32 28.20
C ASN A 245 4.22 -12.84 28.04
N ASN A 246 5.19 -13.65 28.48
CA ASN A 246 6.60 -13.25 28.56
C ASN A 246 7.30 -13.19 27.20
N PHE A 247 6.84 -13.96 26.22
CA PHE A 247 7.43 -14.02 24.87
C PHE A 247 6.36 -14.20 23.81
N TYR A 248 6.64 -13.72 22.60
CA TYR A 248 5.78 -13.93 21.44
C TYR A 248 6.57 -14.39 20.22
N GLY A 249 6.06 -15.40 19.52
CA GLY A 249 6.40 -15.67 18.13
C GLY A 249 5.41 -14.93 17.23
N VAL A 250 5.90 -13.99 16.42
CA VAL A 250 5.08 -13.25 15.45
C VAL A 250 5.60 -13.58 14.05
N HIS A 251 4.79 -14.33 13.30
CA HIS A 251 5.07 -14.80 11.96
C HIS A 251 4.07 -14.19 10.98
N VAL A 252 4.59 -13.65 9.88
CA VAL A 252 3.79 -12.96 8.87
C VAL A 252 4.21 -13.45 7.49
N ASP A 253 3.24 -13.86 6.66
CA ASP A 253 3.46 -14.07 5.24
C ASP A 253 3.32 -12.71 4.55
N VAL A 254 4.41 -12.26 3.93
CA VAL A 254 4.49 -10.96 3.27
C VAL A 254 4.84 -11.16 1.80
N ALA A 255 4.61 -10.15 0.99
CA ALA A 255 5.08 -10.11 -0.38
C ALA A 255 5.85 -8.81 -0.63
N LEU A 256 6.98 -8.91 -1.35
CA LEU A 256 7.73 -7.76 -1.83
C LEU A 256 7.34 -7.50 -3.28
N CYS A 257 6.66 -6.40 -3.53
CA CYS A 257 6.26 -5.97 -4.86
C CYS A 257 7.27 -4.93 -5.37
N GLN A 258 8.07 -5.31 -6.37
CA GLN A 258 9.08 -4.45 -7.04
C GLN A 258 8.61 -3.97 -8.40
#